data_AF-A0A1M5LUP9-F1
#
_entry.id   AF-A0A1M5LUP9-F1
#
_cell.length_a   1.000
_cell.length_b   1.000
_cell.length_c   1.000
_cell.angle_alpha   90.00
_cell.angle_beta   90.00
_cell.angle_gamma   90.00
#
_symmetry.space_group_name_H-M   'P 1'
#
loop_
_entity.id
_entity.type
_entity.pdbx_description
1 polymer ?
#
loop_
_entity_poly.entity_id
_entity_poly.type
_entity_poly.pdbx_seq_one_letter_code
_entity_poly.pdbx_strand_id
1 'polypeptide(L)'
;MKKITLLLLICILFSSCAHRITDFTIISTKNVDLSKASTFTKGRSRKEGVDKAHIILVIPFGRPHLKEAIDRAIESTPGAVALVDGVVYSKSWWAILYGQSKIIVEGTPLMDPSLASNEKVPEYSIAKLNKNGKVREIAEITKEEYLKMKAGIAKDLTSRSFRSTSEL
;
A
#
# COMPACT_ATOMS: atom_id res chain seq x y z
N MET A 1 10.31 -47.21 21.58
CA MET A 1 9.36 -46.25 22.19
C MET A 1 9.99 -44.90 22.50
N LYS A 2 11.17 -44.81 23.17
CA LYS A 2 11.85 -43.53 23.51
C LYS A 2 12.12 -42.58 22.32
N LYS A 3 12.39 -43.13 21.13
CA LYS A 3 12.60 -42.33 19.89
C LYS A 3 11.32 -41.64 19.40
N ILE A 4 10.16 -42.26 19.62
CA ILE A 4 8.86 -41.74 19.18
C ILE A 4 8.39 -40.64 20.13
N THR A 5 8.61 -40.81 21.44
CA THR A 5 8.34 -39.75 22.43
C THR A 5 9.25 -38.52 22.26
N LEU A 6 10.53 -38.71 21.92
CA LEU A 6 11.43 -37.59 21.62
C LEU A 6 11.00 -36.82 20.35
N LEU A 7 10.56 -37.54 19.31
CA LEU A 7 10.08 -36.92 18.07
C LEU A 7 8.79 -36.12 18.30
N LEU A 8 7.86 -36.65 19.11
CA LEU A 8 6.62 -35.96 19.48
C LEU A 8 6.90 -34.65 20.25
N LEU A 9 7.87 -34.69 21.17
CA LEU A 9 8.29 -33.52 21.95
C LEU A 9 8.89 -32.43 21.05
N ILE A 10 9.71 -32.83 20.07
CA ILE A 10 10.27 -31.91 19.06
C ILE A 10 9.16 -31.27 18.21
N CYS A 11 8.15 -32.03 17.77
CA CYS A 11 7.05 -31.48 16.98
C CYS A 11 6.25 -30.41 17.73
N ILE A 12 6.07 -30.56 19.05
CA ILE A 12 5.38 -29.56 19.89
C ILE A 12 6.20 -28.27 19.98
N LEU A 13 7.53 -28.40 20.05
CA LEU A 13 8.46 -27.26 20.13
C LEU A 13 8.53 -26.43 18.83
N PHE A 14 8.09 -26.95 17.68
CA PHE A 14 8.04 -26.22 16.41
C PHE A 14 6.63 -25.79 15.99
N SER A 15 5.69 -25.71 16.94
CA SER A 15 4.34 -25.24 16.64
C SER A 15 4.31 -23.74 16.31
N SER A 16 3.79 -23.40 15.13
CA SER A 16 3.47 -22.02 14.73
C SER A 16 1.96 -21.88 14.70
N CYS A 17 1.41 -21.01 15.55
CA CYS A 17 -0.02 -20.70 15.56
C CYS A 17 -0.27 -19.40 14.78
N ALA A 18 -1.18 -19.45 13.81
CA ALA A 18 -1.70 -18.28 13.13
C ALA A 18 -3.23 -18.32 13.21
N HIS A 19 -3.83 -17.25 13.70
CA HIS A 19 -5.29 -17.13 13.80
C HIS A 19 -5.76 -15.77 13.31
N ARG A 20 -6.94 -15.75 12.68
CA ARG A 20 -7.60 -14.56 12.16
C ARG A 20 -8.43 -13.94 13.27
N ILE A 21 -8.09 -12.72 13.68
CA ILE A 21 -8.74 -12.06 14.81
C ILE A 21 -10.07 -11.45 14.40
N THR A 22 -10.05 -10.63 13.34
CA THR A 22 -11.23 -9.87 12.92
C THR A 22 -11.11 -9.40 11.48
N ASP A 23 -12.27 -9.14 10.90
CA ASP A 23 -12.47 -8.56 9.58
C ASP A 23 -13.13 -7.20 9.74
N PHE A 24 -12.64 -6.21 8.99
CA PHE A 24 -13.13 -4.85 9.07
C PHE A 24 -13.40 -4.29 7.68
N THR A 25 -14.49 -3.52 7.57
CA THR A 25 -14.82 -2.80 6.34
C THR A 25 -14.01 -1.50 6.22
N ILE A 26 -13.85 -0.76 7.33
CA ILE A 26 -13.05 0.47 7.41
C ILE A 26 -12.39 0.53 8.78
N ILE A 27 -11.09 0.81 8.83
CA ILE A 27 -10.35 1.09 10.06
C ILE A 27 -9.36 2.23 9.84
N SER A 28 -9.21 3.11 10.84
CA SER A 28 -8.16 4.12 10.86
C SER A 28 -7.69 4.38 12.28
N THR A 29 -6.40 4.61 12.41
CA THR A 29 -5.72 5.06 13.63
C THR A 29 -5.38 6.55 13.59
N LYS A 30 -5.65 7.21 12.46
CA LYS A 30 -5.48 8.65 12.24
C LYS A 30 -6.85 9.34 12.31
N ASN A 31 -6.85 10.65 12.52
CA ASN A 31 -8.08 11.42 12.47
C ASN A 31 -8.51 11.62 11.02
N VAL A 32 -9.70 11.13 10.65
CA VAL A 32 -10.21 11.18 9.27
C VAL A 32 -11.52 11.94 9.24
N ASP A 33 -11.59 12.96 8.38
CA ASP A 33 -12.82 13.70 8.12
C ASP A 33 -13.73 12.90 7.17
N LEU A 34 -14.71 12.22 7.74
CA LEU A 34 -15.68 11.42 6.99
C LEU A 34 -16.64 12.27 6.15
N SER A 35 -16.73 13.59 6.38
CA SER A 35 -17.53 14.47 5.52
C SER A 35 -16.99 14.53 4.09
N LYS A 36 -15.70 14.22 3.89
CA LYS A 36 -15.05 14.13 2.58
C LYS A 36 -14.99 12.71 2.01
N ALA A 37 -15.68 11.74 2.63
CA ALA A 37 -15.60 10.33 2.25
C ALA A 37 -15.95 10.04 0.79
N SER A 38 -16.78 10.88 0.15
CA SER A 38 -17.13 10.78 -1.27
C SER A 38 -15.97 11.08 -2.22
N THR A 39 -14.95 11.80 -1.75
CA THR A 39 -13.76 12.16 -2.55
C THR A 39 -12.63 11.15 -2.40
N PHE A 40 -12.71 10.25 -1.43
CA PHE A 40 -11.66 9.29 -1.16
C PHE A 40 -11.55 8.26 -2.27
N THR A 41 -10.31 7.94 -2.65
CA THR A 41 -10.02 6.96 -3.70
C THR A 41 -9.39 5.72 -3.07
N LYS A 42 -9.90 4.53 -3.43
CA LYS A 42 -9.29 3.27 -3.02
C LYS A 42 -7.97 3.06 -3.76
N GLY A 43 -6.95 2.60 -3.04
CA GLY A 43 -5.67 2.21 -3.60
C GLY A 43 -5.79 0.99 -4.51
N ARG A 44 -4.87 0.86 -5.46
CA ARG A 44 -4.86 -0.25 -6.43
C ARG A 44 -4.38 -1.58 -5.83
N SER A 45 -3.64 -1.54 -4.73
CA SER A 45 -3.04 -2.73 -4.10
C SER A 45 -3.34 -2.78 -2.62
N ARG A 46 -3.56 -4.00 -2.11
CA ARG A 46 -3.63 -4.27 -0.67
C ARG A 46 -2.27 -4.01 -0.04
N LYS A 47 -2.26 -3.42 1.14
CA LYS A 47 -1.06 -3.14 1.93
C LYS A 47 -1.09 -3.93 3.21
N GLU A 48 0.09 -4.38 3.61
CA GLU A 48 0.33 -5.14 4.84
C GLU A 48 1.15 -4.29 5.80
N GLY A 49 0.70 -4.23 7.05
CA GLY A 49 1.44 -3.64 8.15
C GLY A 49 1.67 -4.70 9.22
N VAL A 50 2.92 -4.79 9.70
CA VAL A 50 3.33 -5.82 10.64
C VAL A 50 4.01 -5.19 11.84
N ASP A 51 3.55 -5.55 13.03
CA ASP A 51 4.24 -5.25 14.28
C ASP A 51 4.63 -6.54 14.98
N LYS A 52 5.89 -6.63 15.43
CA LYS A 52 6.51 -7.86 15.94
C LYS A 52 7.15 -7.60 17.30
N ALA A 53 6.87 -8.47 18.26
CA ALA A 53 7.59 -8.57 19.51
C ALA A 53 8.50 -9.81 19.49
N HIS A 54 9.65 -9.70 20.16
CA HIS A 54 10.63 -10.77 20.25
C HIS A 54 10.54 -11.44 21.61
N ILE A 55 10.71 -12.75 21.65
CA ILE A 55 10.74 -13.53 22.88
C ILE A 55 12.09 -14.25 22.90
N ILE A 56 12.91 -13.97 23.90
CA ILE A 56 14.26 -14.54 24.04
C ILE A 56 14.27 -15.27 25.39
N LEU A 57 14.66 -16.55 25.40
CA LEU A 57 14.74 -17.35 26.62
C LEU A 57 13.45 -17.30 27.48
N VAL A 58 12.28 -17.30 26.83
CA VAL A 58 10.93 -17.26 27.44
C VAL A 58 10.52 -15.88 27.98
N ILE A 59 11.42 -14.90 27.98
CA ILE A 59 11.10 -13.53 28.39
C ILE A 59 10.57 -12.75 27.17
N PRO A 60 9.31 -12.27 27.20
CA PRO A 60 8.77 -11.45 26.12
C PRO A 60 9.36 -10.04 26.18
N PHE A 61 10.16 -9.69 25.17
CA PHE A 61 10.64 -8.33 24.96
C PHE A 61 9.60 -7.56 24.14
N GLY A 62 8.64 -6.99 24.86
CA GLY A 62 7.57 -6.16 24.31
C GLY A 62 6.29 -6.94 24.01
N ARG A 63 5.28 -6.22 23.51
CA ARG A 63 4.00 -6.76 23.07
C ARG A 63 3.71 -6.22 21.67
N PRO A 64 3.21 -7.04 20.74
CA PRO A 64 2.82 -6.54 19.44
C PRO A 64 1.59 -5.65 19.62
N HIS A 65 1.60 -4.47 19.02
CA HIS A 65 0.49 -3.54 19.06
C HIS A 65 -0.25 -3.49 17.73
N LEU A 66 -1.57 -3.65 17.81
CA LEU A 66 -2.46 -3.55 16.65
C LEU A 66 -2.42 -2.15 16.03
N LYS A 67 -2.35 -1.10 16.86
CA LYS A 67 -2.30 0.29 16.42
C LYS A 67 -1.09 0.52 15.52
N GLU A 68 0.10 0.10 15.94
CA GLU A 68 1.34 0.21 15.20
C GLU A 68 1.30 -0.60 13.89
N ALA A 69 0.68 -1.78 13.89
CA ALA A 69 0.49 -2.56 12.66
C ALA A 69 -0.43 -1.82 11.67
N ILE A 70 -1.52 -1.20 12.13
CA ILE A 70 -2.41 -0.37 11.30
C ILE A 70 -1.69 0.89 10.81
N ASP A 71 -0.99 1.60 11.68
CA ASP A 71 -0.24 2.81 11.35
C ASP A 71 0.79 2.52 10.25
N ARG A 72 1.58 1.44 10.39
CA ARG A 72 2.53 1.01 9.35
C ARG A 72 1.85 0.65 8.03
N ALA A 73 0.67 0.02 8.07
CA ALA A 73 -0.09 -0.30 6.86
C ALA A 73 -0.60 0.96 6.16
N ILE A 74 -1.10 1.95 6.90
CA ILE A 74 -1.55 3.24 6.36
C ILE A 74 -0.34 4.02 5.80
N GLU A 75 0.72 4.16 6.57
CA GLU A 75 1.92 4.92 6.21
C GLU A 75 2.71 4.31 5.03
N SER A 76 2.46 3.05 4.70
CA SER A 76 3.04 2.40 3.51
C SER A 76 2.58 3.02 2.19
N THR A 77 1.48 3.79 2.20
CA THR A 77 0.93 4.46 1.03
C THR A 77 0.78 5.95 1.33
N PRO A 78 1.48 6.83 0.62
CA PRO A 78 1.36 8.28 0.81
C PRO A 78 -0.08 8.74 0.54
N GLY A 79 -0.56 9.68 1.35
CA GLY A 79 -1.94 10.17 1.26
C GLY A 79 -3.01 9.18 1.73
N ALA A 80 -2.65 7.98 2.20
CA ALA A 80 -3.61 7.07 2.83
C ALA A 80 -4.02 7.58 4.21
N VAL A 81 -5.33 7.57 4.46
CA VAL A 81 -5.94 8.01 5.72
C VAL A 81 -6.60 6.87 6.49
N ALA A 82 -6.96 5.78 5.80
CA ALA A 82 -7.61 4.62 6.39
C ALA A 82 -7.28 3.35 5.57
N LEU A 83 -7.65 2.19 6.12
CA LEU A 83 -7.67 0.92 5.39
C LEU A 83 -9.11 0.44 5.26
N VAL A 84 -9.43 -0.15 4.11
CA VAL A 84 -10.74 -0.74 3.82
C VAL A 84 -10.62 -2.21 3.43
N ASP A 85 -11.68 -2.96 3.67
CA ASP A 85 -11.82 -4.37 3.29
C ASP A 85 -10.62 -5.21 3.75
N GLY A 86 -10.32 -5.15 5.04
CA GLY A 86 -9.11 -5.68 5.62
C GLY A 86 -9.30 -6.73 6.71
N VAL A 87 -8.21 -7.39 7.06
CA VAL A 87 -8.16 -8.53 7.97
C VAL A 87 -6.99 -8.37 8.92
N VAL A 88 -7.23 -8.73 10.19
CA VAL A 88 -6.20 -8.77 11.23
C VAL A 88 -5.83 -10.22 11.54
N TYR A 89 -4.55 -10.53 11.48
CA TYR A 89 -3.99 -11.83 11.88
C TYR A 89 -3.08 -11.68 13.10
N SER A 90 -3.17 -12.62 14.01
CA SER A 90 -2.15 -12.84 15.05
C SER A 90 -1.39 -14.09 14.72
N LYS A 91 -0.06 -13.98 14.63
CA LYS A 91 0.83 -15.11 14.41
C LYS A 91 1.90 -15.14 15.47
N SER A 92 2.04 -16.27 16.13
CA SER A 92 3.08 -16.50 17.13
C SER A 92 3.79 -17.80 16.83
N TRP A 93 5.11 -17.76 16.92
CA TRP A 93 5.94 -18.95 16.81
C TRP A 93 7.02 -18.89 17.88
N TRP A 94 7.39 -20.05 18.37
CA TRP A 94 8.40 -20.22 19.39
C TRP A 94 9.30 -21.37 18.98
N ALA A 95 10.61 -21.22 19.14
CA ALA A 95 11.59 -22.27 18.88
C ALA A 95 12.69 -22.19 19.93
N ILE A 96 12.59 -23.03 20.96
CA ILE A 96 13.57 -23.29 22.05
C ILE A 96 14.18 -22.03 22.71
N LEU A 97 15.04 -21.29 22.00
CA LEU A 97 15.75 -20.10 22.47
C LEU A 97 15.16 -18.79 21.96
N TYR A 98 14.40 -18.82 20.87
CA TYR A 98 13.86 -17.64 20.20
C TYR A 98 12.42 -17.85 19.74
N GLY A 99 11.58 -16.85 19.95
CA GLY A 99 10.26 -16.79 19.35
C GLY A 99 9.88 -15.38 18.96
N GLN A 100 8.82 -15.28 18.17
CA GLN A 100 8.23 -14.01 17.80
C GLN A 100 6.72 -14.10 17.88
N SER A 101 6.12 -13.05 18.43
CA SER A 101 4.69 -12.79 18.32
C SER A 101 4.49 -11.58 17.42
N LYS A 102 3.61 -11.68 16.44
CA LYS A 102 3.36 -10.61 15.49
C LYS A 102 1.88 -10.43 15.20
N ILE A 103 1.49 -9.17 15.04
CA ILE A 103 0.18 -8.78 14.52
C ILE A 103 0.40 -8.29 13.09
N ILE A 104 -0.40 -8.83 12.18
CA ILE A 104 -0.38 -8.50 10.76
C ILE A 104 -1.75 -7.91 10.41
N VAL A 105 -1.75 -6.76 9.77
CA VAL A 105 -2.96 -6.09 9.28
C VAL A 105 -2.84 -5.95 7.79
N GLU A 106 -3.81 -6.50 7.07
CA GLU A 106 -3.91 -6.36 5.63
C GLU A 106 -5.16 -5.56 5.28
N GLY A 107 -5.06 -4.63 4.34
CA GLY A 107 -6.22 -3.86 3.88
C GLY A 107 -5.90 -3.02 2.66
N THR A 108 -6.93 -2.56 1.96
CA THR A 108 -6.77 -1.65 0.83
C THR A 108 -6.67 -0.22 1.37
N PRO A 109 -5.63 0.57 1.03
CA PRO A 109 -5.51 1.92 1.53
C PRO A 109 -6.60 2.81 0.91
N LEU A 110 -7.20 3.65 1.73
CA LEU A 110 -8.14 4.68 1.33
C LEU A 110 -7.41 6.02 1.36
N MET A 111 -7.31 6.66 0.20
CA MET A 111 -6.48 7.85 0.01
C MET A 111 -7.35 9.10 -0.09
N ASP A 112 -6.91 10.16 0.58
CA ASP A 112 -7.48 11.49 0.43
C ASP A 112 -6.71 12.23 -0.68
N PRO A 113 -7.34 12.60 -1.80
CA PRO A 113 -6.67 13.34 -2.89
C PRO A 113 -6.00 14.63 -2.42
N SER A 114 -6.54 15.28 -1.38
CA SER A 114 -5.98 16.52 -0.83
C SER A 114 -4.67 16.30 -0.06
N LEU A 115 -4.45 15.10 0.46
CA LEU A 115 -3.20 14.69 1.14
C LEU A 115 -2.24 13.98 0.18
N ALA A 116 -2.77 13.32 -0.85
CA ALA A 116 -1.99 12.62 -1.87
C ALA A 116 -1.25 13.56 -2.85
N SER A 117 -1.61 14.84 -2.94
CA SER A 117 -0.94 15.81 -3.83
C SER A 117 0.57 16.02 -3.55
N ASN A 118 1.10 15.53 -2.43
CA ASN A 118 2.54 15.58 -2.13
C ASN A 118 3.31 14.33 -2.57
N GLU A 119 2.65 13.35 -3.19
CA GLU A 119 3.30 12.17 -3.73
C GLU A 119 3.87 12.47 -5.13
N LYS A 120 5.17 12.19 -5.30
CA LYS A 120 5.98 12.57 -6.48
C LYS A 120 5.26 12.22 -7.77
N VAL A 121 4.69 13.24 -8.42
CA VAL A 121 4.32 13.15 -9.83
C VAL A 121 5.59 12.71 -10.57
N PRO A 122 5.57 11.61 -11.35
CA PRO A 122 6.72 11.19 -12.11
C PRO A 122 7.17 12.35 -13.00
N GLU A 123 8.48 12.64 -13.01
CA GLU A 123 9.07 13.80 -13.71
C GLU A 123 8.65 13.85 -15.19
N TYR A 124 8.30 12.69 -15.77
CA TYR A 124 7.80 12.54 -17.14
C TYR A 124 6.57 11.62 -17.16
N SER A 125 5.44 12.12 -17.66
CA SER A 125 4.22 11.33 -17.89
C SER A 125 3.47 11.81 -19.13
N ILE A 126 2.69 10.91 -19.75
CA ILE A 126 1.77 11.24 -20.84
C ILE A 126 0.34 11.07 -20.35
N ALA A 127 -0.45 12.13 -20.43
CA ALA A 127 -1.90 12.05 -20.30
C ALA A 127 -2.53 11.94 -21.70
N LYS A 128 -3.13 10.78 -22.01
CA LYS A 128 -3.96 10.64 -23.21
C LYS A 128 -5.36 11.17 -22.91
N LEU A 129 -5.77 12.21 -23.64
CA LEU A 129 -7.12 12.78 -23.54
C LEU A 129 -8.05 12.08 -24.53
N ASN A 130 -9.32 11.93 -24.17
CA ASN A 130 -10.37 11.56 -25.12
C ASN A 130 -10.84 12.79 -25.91
N LYS A 131 -11.64 12.58 -26.96
CA LYS A 131 -12.19 13.65 -27.81
C LYS A 131 -13.04 14.68 -27.04
N ASN A 132 -13.43 14.37 -25.81
CA ASN A 132 -14.25 15.23 -24.94
C ASN A 132 -13.41 15.95 -23.87
N GLY A 133 -12.07 15.93 -23.98
CA GLY A 133 -11.16 16.60 -23.06
C GLY A 133 -11.00 15.93 -21.69
N LYS A 134 -11.53 14.72 -21.49
CA LYS A 134 -11.32 13.93 -20.25
C LYS A 134 -10.12 12.99 -20.40
N VAL A 135 -9.30 12.92 -19.37
CA VAL A 135 -8.12 12.05 -19.31
C VAL A 135 -8.55 10.58 -19.34
N ARG A 136 -8.08 9.84 -20.33
CA ARG A 136 -8.39 8.43 -20.56
C ARG A 136 -7.36 7.50 -19.93
N GLU A 137 -6.09 7.92 -19.91
CA GLU A 137 -4.98 7.11 -19.43
C GLU A 137 -3.80 8.01 -19.09
N ILE A 138 -3.16 7.77 -17.94
CA ILE A 138 -1.89 8.41 -17.55
C ILE A 138 -0.85 7.30 -17.52
N ALA A 139 0.11 7.36 -18.44
CA ALA A 139 1.23 6.42 -18.51
C ALA A 139 2.52 7.11 -18.08
N GLU A 140 3.28 6.44 -17.23
CA GLU A 140 4.64 6.85 -16.86
C GLU A 140 5.59 6.55 -18.01
N ILE A 141 6.45 7.49 -18.35
CA ILE A 141 7.40 7.37 -19.46
C ILE A 141 8.81 7.74 -19.01
N THR A 142 9.78 7.21 -19.72
CA THR A 142 11.19 7.55 -19.48
C THR A 142 11.56 8.91 -20.08
N LYS A 143 12.59 9.56 -19.54
CA LYS A 143 13.10 10.87 -20.01
C LYS A 143 13.43 10.88 -21.51
N GLU A 144 13.95 9.76 -22.02
CA GLU A 144 14.32 9.60 -23.43
C GLU A 144 13.10 9.60 -24.35
N GLU A 145 12.02 8.92 -23.95
CA GLU A 145 10.76 8.88 -24.68
C GLU A 145 10.09 10.26 -24.69
N TYR A 146 10.14 10.99 -23.57
CA TYR A 146 9.66 12.37 -23.46
C TYR A 146 10.36 13.29 -24.46
N LEU A 147 11.69 13.25 -24.52
CA LEU A 147 12.47 14.11 -25.42
C LEU A 147 12.19 13.80 -26.90
N LYS A 148 12.05 12.53 -27.27
CA LYS A 148 11.67 12.12 -28.64
C LYS A 148 10.29 12.63 -29.03
N MET A 149 9.29 12.51 -28.15
CA MET A 149 7.95 13.02 -28.44
C MET A 149 7.91 14.55 -28.49
N LYS A 150 8.61 15.24 -27.58
CA LYS A 150 8.70 16.70 -27.59
C LYS A 150 9.32 17.20 -28.90
N ALA A 151 10.39 16.56 -29.37
CA ALA A 151 11.02 16.89 -30.65
C ALA A 151 10.11 16.59 -31.85
N GLY A 152 9.38 15.48 -31.83
CA GLY A 152 8.40 15.12 -32.87
C GLY A 152 7.24 16.12 -32.96
N ILE A 153 6.67 16.51 -31.82
CA ILE A 153 5.59 17.50 -31.74
C ILE A 153 6.08 18.87 -32.19
N ALA A 154 7.29 19.29 -31.79
CA ALA A 154 7.86 20.57 -32.21
C ALA A 154 8.05 20.64 -33.73
N LYS A 155 8.46 19.52 -34.37
CA LYS A 155 8.62 19.40 -35.82
C LYS A 155 7.27 19.38 -36.56
N ASP A 156 6.25 18.74 -35.98
CA ASP A 156 4.89 18.74 -36.54
C ASP A 156 4.25 20.14 -36.47
N LEU A 157 4.44 20.86 -35.36
CA LEU A 157 4.00 22.25 -35.19
C LEU A 157 4.71 23.24 -36.12
N THR A 158 5.98 23.01 -36.48
CA THR A 158 6.68 23.84 -37.47
C THR A 158 6.24 23.53 -38.91
N SER A 159 5.76 22.32 -39.19
CA SER A 159 5.22 21.97 -40.52
C SER A 159 3.77 22.45 -40.73
N ARG A 160 2.98 22.50 -39.65
CA ARG A 160 1.64 23.08 -39.63
C ARG A 160 1.70 24.54 -39.21
N SER A 161 2.07 25.41 -40.14
CA SER A 161 1.73 26.83 -40.07
C SER A 161 0.24 26.94 -39.72
N PHE A 162 -0.06 27.43 -38.50
CA PHE A 162 -1.41 27.73 -38.07
C PHE A 162 -1.97 28.81 -38.99
N ARG A 163 -2.70 28.40 -40.03
CA ARG A 163 -3.63 29.31 -40.70
C ARG A 163 -4.72 29.65 -39.70
N SER A 164 -4.55 30.78 -39.02
CA SER A 164 -5.61 31.46 -38.28
C SER A 164 -6.83 31.60 -39.20
N THR A 165 -7.88 30.82 -38.93
CA THR A 165 -9.22 31.09 -39.44
C THR A 165 -9.77 32.27 -38.65
N SER A 166 -9.32 33.47 -39.03
CA SER A 166 -9.89 34.75 -38.62
C SER A 166 -10.49 35.47 -39.83
N GLU A 167 -11.06 34.74 -40.78
CA GLU A 167 -11.98 35.25 -41.80
C GLU A 167 -12.98 34.13 -42.15
N LEU A 168 -14.17 34.20 -41.56
CA LEU A 168 -15.50 33.86 -42.09
C LEU A 168 -16.53 33.89 -40.96
#